data_AF-A0A6V7VVB5-F1
#
_entry.id   AF-A0A6V7VVB5-F1
#
_cell.length_a   1.000
_cell.length_b   1.000
_cell.length_c   1.000
_cell.angle_alpha   90.00
_cell.angle_beta   90.00
_cell.angle_gamma   90.00
#
_symmetry.space_group_name_H-M   'P 1'
#
loop_
_entity.id
_entity.type
_entity.pdbx_description
1 polymer ?
#
loop_
_entity_poly.entity_id
_entity_poly.type
_entity_poly.pdbx_seq_one_letter_code
_entity_poly.pdbx_strand_id
1 'polypeptide(L)'
;ELTDDIVLLTYKPREEFIIEHDTSNIVISLWTTSAARIRLLKAMQKVAGKLDCNLLYGDTDSILFSHPKDMECPLQTGPHLGDLAREYAGSEIKEYVGGACKAYALRMENNRNAKTSSVLKVRGITLTSDVCKILHFDTFKESVLKYANGGNEDEEEYELDRGEIMIENHNFIRRNVKDGIVYSTKMRKIFRPIIQKGIISNNLKIVHFGQK
;
A
#
# COMPACT_ATOMS: atom_id res chain seq x y z
N GLU A 1 -11.91 -33.46 14.65
CA GLU A 1 -10.92 -32.53 15.23
C GLU A 1 -9.70 -32.49 14.31
N LEU A 2 -9.05 -31.33 14.18
CA LEU A 2 -7.78 -31.22 13.46
C LEU A 2 -6.67 -31.74 14.38
N THR A 3 -6.03 -32.84 14.00
CA THR A 3 -4.84 -33.39 14.67
C THR A 3 -3.56 -32.89 14.01
N ASP A 4 -2.41 -33.03 14.68
CA ASP A 4 -1.09 -32.58 14.19
C ASP A 4 -0.66 -33.24 12.87
N ASP A 5 -1.23 -34.40 12.51
CA ASP A 5 -0.96 -35.13 11.27
C ASP A 5 -1.87 -34.72 10.09
N ILE A 6 -2.82 -33.80 10.30
CA ILE A 6 -3.82 -33.42 9.30
C ILE A 6 -3.60 -31.99 8.83
N VAL A 7 -3.28 -31.82 7.55
CA VAL A 7 -3.18 -30.50 6.90
C VAL A 7 -4.47 -30.19 6.14
N LEU A 8 -5.20 -29.15 6.57
CA LEU A 8 -6.35 -28.63 5.82
C LEU A 8 -5.88 -27.69 4.70
N LEU A 9 -5.92 -28.17 3.46
CA LEU A 9 -5.62 -27.37 2.27
C LEU A 9 -6.91 -26.75 1.71
N THR A 10 -7.07 -25.44 1.90
CA THR A 10 -8.09 -24.67 1.19
C THR A 10 -7.45 -24.02 -0.03
N TYR A 11 -7.91 -24.36 -1.23
CA TYR A 11 -7.48 -23.70 -2.47
C TYR A 11 -8.62 -22.85 -3.03
N LYS A 12 -8.27 -21.69 -3.59
CA LYS A 12 -9.15 -20.93 -4.47
C LYS A 12 -8.49 -20.87 -5.85
N PRO A 13 -9.24 -21.08 -6.94
CA PRO A 13 -8.71 -20.84 -8.27
C PRO A 13 -8.20 -19.40 -8.35
N ARG A 14 -7.00 -19.21 -8.94
CA ARG A 14 -6.53 -17.85 -9.24
C ARG A 14 -7.37 -17.33 -10.40
N GLU A 15 -8.06 -16.22 -10.19
CA GLU A 15 -8.81 -15.50 -11.24
C GLU A 15 -7.89 -14.83 -12.29
N GLU A 16 -6.58 -15.09 -12.27
CA GLU A 16 -5.59 -14.41 -13.12
C GLU A 16 -5.60 -14.88 -14.59
N PHE A 17 -6.43 -15.85 -14.95
CA PHE A 17 -6.67 -16.24 -16.36
C PHE A 17 -8.16 -16.28 -16.64
N ILE A 18 -8.72 -15.10 -16.90
CA ILE A 18 -10.07 -14.97 -17.43
C ILE A 18 -9.96 -15.29 -18.92
N ILE A 19 -10.58 -16.39 -19.35
CA ILE A 19 -10.86 -16.60 -20.77
C ILE A 19 -11.70 -15.39 -21.20
N GLU A 20 -11.20 -14.59 -22.14
CA GLU A 20 -11.95 -13.44 -22.62
C GLU A 20 -13.33 -13.90 -23.08
N HIS A 21 -14.36 -13.27 -22.54
CA HIS A 21 -15.72 -13.56 -22.96
C HIS A 21 -15.88 -13.19 -24.44
N ASP A 22 -16.69 -13.90 -25.20
CA ASP A 22 -16.93 -13.64 -26.63
C ASP A 22 -17.47 -12.21 -26.90
N THR A 23 -17.99 -11.55 -25.86
CA THR A 23 -18.47 -10.17 -25.89
C THR A 23 -17.47 -9.16 -25.30
N SER A 24 -16.22 -9.56 -25.09
CA SER A 24 -15.17 -8.66 -24.60
C SER A 24 -14.99 -7.50 -25.59
N ASN A 25 -15.08 -6.28 -25.09
CA ASN A 25 -14.91 -5.09 -25.91
C ASN A 25 -13.83 -4.20 -25.28
N ILE A 26 -12.64 -4.25 -25.86
CA ILE A 26 -11.48 -3.46 -25.41
C ILE A 26 -11.78 -1.95 -25.41
N VAL A 27 -12.61 -1.45 -26.32
CA VAL A 27 -12.96 -0.02 -26.41
C VAL A 27 -13.75 0.42 -25.18
N ILE A 28 -14.67 -0.42 -24.69
CA ILE A 28 -15.43 -0.14 -23.45
C ILE A 28 -14.47 -0.11 -22.26
N SER A 29 -13.54 -1.06 -22.18
CA SER A 29 -12.52 -1.09 -21.11
C SER A 29 -11.60 0.14 -21.15
N LEU A 30 -11.15 0.55 -22.33
CA LEU A 30 -10.34 1.76 -22.52
C LEU A 30 -11.11 3.01 -22.08
N TRP A 31 -12.37 3.15 -22.50
CA TRP A 31 -13.20 4.29 -22.12
C TRP A 31 -13.45 4.34 -20.60
N THR A 32 -13.83 3.20 -20.01
CA THR A 32 -14.13 3.08 -18.58
C THR A 32 -12.91 3.40 -17.72
N THR A 33 -11.75 2.81 -18.05
CA THR A 33 -10.51 3.06 -17.29
C THR A 33 -9.98 4.48 -17.50
N SER A 34 -10.18 5.08 -18.67
CA SER A 34 -9.80 6.48 -18.92
C SER A 34 -10.70 7.44 -18.15
N ALA A 35 -12.01 7.22 -18.16
CA ALA A 35 -12.97 8.01 -17.39
C ALA A 35 -12.70 7.93 -15.88
N ALA A 36 -12.39 6.73 -15.36
CA ALA A 36 -12.00 6.54 -13.96
C ALA A 36 -10.72 7.31 -13.60
N ARG A 37 -9.68 7.23 -14.44
CA ARG A 37 -8.43 8.00 -14.25
C ARG A 37 -8.67 9.50 -14.25
N ILE A 38 -9.49 10.02 -15.16
CA ILE A 38 -9.86 11.44 -15.20
C ILE A 38 -10.62 11.85 -13.93
N ARG A 39 -11.52 10.99 -13.43
CA ARG A 39 -12.27 11.25 -12.19
C ARG A 39 -11.34 11.33 -10.98
N LEU A 40 -10.41 10.38 -10.84
CA LEU A 40 -9.41 10.39 -9.78
C LEU A 40 -8.48 11.61 -9.89
N LEU A 41 -7.99 11.93 -11.10
CA LEU A 41 -7.15 13.09 -11.34
C LEU A 41 -7.84 14.40 -10.94
N LYS A 42 -9.12 14.58 -11.28
CA LYS A 42 -9.91 15.74 -10.86
C LYS A 42 -10.01 15.86 -9.34
N ALA A 43 -10.17 14.74 -8.62
CA ALA A 43 -10.16 14.74 -7.16
C ALA A 43 -8.79 15.15 -6.60
N MET A 44 -7.70 14.60 -7.14
CA MET A 44 -6.33 14.96 -6.76
C MET A 44 -6.04 16.45 -7.00
N GLN A 45 -6.47 17.00 -8.14
CA GLN A 45 -6.31 18.42 -8.46
C GLN A 45 -7.10 19.34 -7.51
N LYS A 46 -8.30 18.94 -7.08
CA LYS A 46 -9.07 19.69 -6.07
C LYS A 46 -8.34 19.76 -4.73
N VAL A 47 -7.71 18.66 -4.32
CA VAL A 47 -6.89 18.62 -3.09
C VAL A 47 -5.64 19.49 -3.26
N ALA A 48 -4.90 19.30 -4.36
CA ALA A 48 -3.64 20.01 -4.60
C ALA A 48 -3.83 21.52 -4.83
N GLY A 49 -5.00 21.96 -5.30
CA GLY A 49 -5.33 23.37 -5.50
C GLY A 49 -5.77 24.11 -4.24
N LYS A 50 -5.86 23.44 -3.09
CA LYS A 50 -6.25 24.05 -1.81
C LYS A 50 -5.02 24.33 -0.96
N LEU A 51 -5.01 25.49 -0.31
CA LEU A 51 -3.93 25.88 0.59
C LEU A 51 -3.80 24.86 1.73
N ASP A 52 -2.57 24.55 2.12
CA ASP A 52 -2.22 23.66 3.23
C ASP A 52 -2.78 22.23 3.14
N CYS A 53 -3.23 21.81 1.96
CA CYS A 53 -3.60 20.43 1.66
C CYS A 53 -2.42 19.69 1.04
N ASN A 54 -2.14 18.46 1.51
CA ASN A 54 -1.08 17.63 0.94
C ASN A 54 -1.68 16.33 0.40
N LEU A 55 -1.45 16.05 -0.87
CA LEU A 55 -1.76 14.77 -1.48
C LEU A 55 -0.71 13.74 -1.03
N LEU A 56 -1.13 12.66 -0.38
CA LEU A 56 -0.23 11.67 0.22
C LEU A 56 -0.13 10.39 -0.62
N TYR A 57 -1.25 9.94 -1.20
CA TYR A 57 -1.35 8.72 -1.99
C TYR A 57 -2.55 8.75 -2.93
N GLY A 58 -2.47 8.00 -4.04
CA GLY A 58 -3.62 7.69 -4.88
C GLY A 58 -3.44 6.36 -5.60
N ASP A 59 -4.49 5.54 -5.67
CA ASP A 59 -4.51 4.26 -6.38
C ASP A 59 -5.91 3.94 -6.88
N THR A 60 -6.04 3.84 -8.21
CA THR A 60 -7.24 3.42 -8.96
C THR A 60 -8.50 4.26 -8.71
N ASP A 61 -9.06 4.16 -7.52
CA ASP A 61 -10.30 4.78 -7.05
C ASP A 61 -10.19 5.37 -5.63
N SER A 62 -8.99 5.33 -5.03
CA SER A 62 -8.71 5.82 -3.68
C SER A 62 -7.70 6.97 -3.68
N ILE A 63 -7.83 7.86 -2.71
CA ILE A 63 -6.95 9.01 -2.47
C ILE A 63 -6.76 9.18 -0.97
N LEU A 64 -5.50 9.34 -0.52
CA LEU A 64 -5.19 9.78 0.83
C LEU A 64 -4.58 11.17 0.75
N PHE A 65 -5.04 12.06 1.61
CA PHE A 65 -4.57 13.43 1.68
C PHE A 65 -4.71 13.97 3.11
N SER A 66 -3.94 15.00 3.44
CA SER A 66 -4.14 15.80 4.63
C SER A 66 -4.73 17.15 4.27
N HIS A 67 -5.56 17.70 5.16
CA HIS A 67 -6.11 19.05 5.08
C HIS A 67 -6.22 19.65 6.49
N PRO A 68 -6.26 20.99 6.62
CA PRO A 68 -6.45 21.64 7.92
C PRO A 68 -7.81 21.27 8.53
N LYS A 69 -7.84 21.05 9.85
CA LYS A 69 -9.06 20.62 10.59
C LYS A 69 -10.13 21.71 10.67
N ASP A 70 -9.69 22.96 10.64
CA ASP A 70 -10.51 24.17 10.64
C ASP A 70 -11.07 24.52 9.26
N MET A 71 -10.60 23.86 8.20
CA MET A 71 -11.11 24.01 6.84
C MET A 71 -12.07 22.88 6.45
N GLU A 72 -13.02 23.22 5.58
CA GLU A 72 -13.90 22.23 4.97
C GLU A 72 -13.09 21.23 4.13
N CYS A 73 -13.49 19.95 4.21
CA CYS A 73 -12.89 18.90 3.42
C CYS A 73 -12.96 19.25 1.91
N PRO A 74 -11.83 19.23 1.17
CA PRO A 74 -11.78 19.62 -0.23
C PRO A 74 -12.57 18.70 -1.17
N LEU A 75 -12.93 17.51 -0.70
CA LEU A 75 -13.69 16.51 -1.44
C LEU A 75 -15.03 16.24 -0.78
N GLN A 76 -16.07 16.17 -1.59
CA GLN A 76 -17.41 15.78 -1.16
C GLN A 76 -17.51 14.26 -1.10
N THR A 77 -18.12 13.75 -0.03
CA THR A 77 -18.40 12.33 0.15
C THR A 77 -19.90 12.07 0.11
N GLY A 78 -20.30 10.90 -0.37
CA GLY A 78 -21.72 10.53 -0.48
C GLY A 78 -21.94 9.02 -0.54
N PRO A 79 -23.19 8.56 -0.39
CA PRO A 79 -23.54 7.14 -0.38
C PRO A 79 -23.87 6.57 -1.77
N HIS A 80 -23.91 7.39 -2.81
CA HIS A 80 -24.38 6.96 -4.13
C HIS A 80 -23.26 6.42 -5.02
N LEU A 81 -23.65 5.73 -6.09
CA LEU A 81 -22.70 5.18 -7.05
C LEU A 81 -21.83 6.28 -7.66
N GLY A 82 -20.51 6.12 -7.52
CA GLY A 82 -19.51 7.06 -8.02
C GLY A 82 -19.11 8.15 -7.02
N ASP A 83 -19.82 8.30 -5.90
CA ASP A 83 -19.39 9.18 -4.82
C ASP A 83 -18.13 8.66 -4.14
N LEU A 84 -17.31 9.57 -3.62
CA LEU A 84 -16.19 9.18 -2.76
C LEU A 84 -16.72 8.78 -1.39
N ALA A 85 -16.32 7.62 -0.90
CA ALA A 85 -16.65 7.16 0.43
C ALA A 85 -15.47 7.42 1.39
N ARG A 86 -15.78 7.73 2.65
CA ARG A 86 -14.77 7.85 3.70
C ARG A 86 -14.45 6.47 4.28
N GLU A 87 -13.37 5.84 3.82
CA GLU A 87 -12.99 4.46 4.20
C GLU A 87 -12.81 4.29 5.72
N TYR A 88 -12.17 5.26 6.39
CA TYR A 88 -11.90 5.22 7.83
C TYR A 88 -12.78 6.18 8.63
N ALA A 89 -14.09 6.28 8.34
CA ALA A 89 -14.96 7.27 8.98
C ALA A 89 -15.03 7.21 10.53
N GLY A 90 -14.73 6.05 11.14
CA GLY A 90 -14.73 5.86 12.59
C GLY A 90 -13.39 6.12 13.30
N SER A 91 -12.34 6.45 12.55
CA SER A 91 -11.00 6.64 13.10
C SER A 91 -10.33 7.86 12.48
N GLU A 92 -9.48 8.52 13.25
CA GLU A 92 -8.62 9.59 12.77
C GLU A 92 -7.24 9.04 12.41
N ILE A 93 -6.75 9.31 11.19
CA ILE A 93 -5.37 8.97 10.80
C ILE A 93 -4.43 9.99 11.46
N LYS A 94 -3.57 9.50 12.36
CA LYS A 94 -2.57 10.32 13.06
C LYS A 94 -1.23 10.34 12.34
N GLU A 95 -0.86 9.22 11.73
CA GLU A 95 0.41 9.09 10.98
C GLU A 95 0.18 8.35 9.67
N TYR A 96 0.80 8.86 8.61
CA TYR A 96 0.92 8.22 7.31
C TYR A 96 2.40 8.02 6.99
N VAL A 97 2.74 6.82 6.52
CA VAL A 97 4.09 6.49 6.03
C VAL A 97 3.96 5.88 4.64
N GLY A 98 4.52 6.52 3.63
CA GLY A 98 4.61 5.99 2.27
C GLY A 98 6.02 5.48 2.00
N GLY A 99 6.16 4.20 1.66
CA GLY A 99 7.47 3.58 1.41
C GLY A 99 7.74 3.24 -0.05
N ALA A 100 6.70 2.94 -0.83
CA ALA A 100 6.80 2.70 -2.27
C ALA A 100 5.41 2.75 -2.93
N CYS A 101 5.36 2.54 -4.25
CA CYS A 101 4.08 2.31 -4.94
C CYS A 101 3.36 1.10 -4.34
N LYS A 102 2.10 1.28 -3.93
CA LYS A 102 1.29 0.25 -3.26
C LYS A 102 1.91 -0.31 -1.97
N ALA A 103 2.74 0.50 -1.30
CA ALA A 103 3.33 0.20 0.00
C ALA A 103 3.19 1.41 0.95
N TYR A 104 2.25 1.35 1.89
CA TYR A 104 2.01 2.40 2.87
C TYR A 104 1.54 1.84 4.21
N ALA A 105 1.74 2.63 5.27
CA ALA A 105 1.28 2.34 6.61
C ALA A 105 0.50 3.52 7.20
N LEU A 106 -0.53 3.21 7.99
CA LEU A 106 -1.37 4.17 8.71
C LEU A 106 -1.35 3.84 10.20
N ARG A 107 -1.23 4.86 11.03
CA ARG A 107 -1.55 4.79 12.46
C ARG A 107 -2.80 5.61 12.68
N MET A 108 -3.81 5.00 13.29
CA MET A 108 -5.13 5.56 13.45
C MET A 108 -5.59 5.45 14.88
N GLU A 109 -6.33 6.44 15.35
CA GLU A 109 -6.99 6.44 16.65
C GLU A 109 -8.51 6.35 16.43
N ASN A 110 -9.16 5.42 17.11
CA ASN A 110 -10.61 5.30 17.02
C ASN A 110 -11.30 6.42 17.80
N ASN A 111 -12.25 7.09 17.16
CA ASN A 111 -12.90 8.27 17.74
C ASN A 111 -13.77 7.98 18.97
N ARG A 112 -14.19 6.71 19.18
CA ARG A 112 -15.10 6.33 20.27
C ARG A 112 -14.38 5.92 21.55
N ASN A 113 -13.24 5.25 21.43
CA ASN A 113 -12.55 4.63 22.57
C ASN A 113 -11.06 5.01 22.66
N ALA A 114 -10.60 5.95 21.84
CA ALA A 114 -9.20 6.38 21.74
C ALA A 114 -8.21 5.22 21.54
N LYS A 115 -8.67 4.07 21.02
CA LYS A 115 -7.80 2.92 20.79
C LYS A 115 -6.98 3.15 19.53
N THR A 116 -5.67 3.07 19.68
CA THR A 116 -4.74 3.10 18.54
C THR A 116 -4.78 1.78 17.78
N SER A 117 -4.80 1.88 16.46
CA SER A 117 -4.70 0.77 15.52
C SER A 117 -3.74 1.13 14.41
N SER A 118 -3.14 0.13 13.77
CA SER A 118 -2.28 0.32 12.62
C SER A 118 -2.75 -0.53 11.45
N VAL A 119 -2.55 0.01 10.24
CA VAL A 119 -2.80 -0.68 8.99
C VAL A 119 -1.52 -0.63 8.19
N LEU A 120 -1.07 -1.79 7.71
CA LEU A 120 0.04 -1.90 6.78
C LEU A 120 -0.47 -2.51 5.48
N LYS A 121 -0.12 -1.88 4.36
CA LYS A 121 -0.43 -2.36 3.01
C LYS A 121 0.88 -2.45 2.25
N VAL A 122 1.29 -3.66 1.87
CA VAL A 122 2.49 -3.89 1.05
C VAL A 122 2.14 -4.88 -0.05
N ARG A 123 1.97 -4.39 -1.28
CA ARG A 123 1.67 -5.26 -2.43
C ARG A 123 2.85 -6.20 -2.69
N GLY A 124 2.54 -7.46 -2.98
CA GLY A 124 3.54 -8.48 -3.29
C GLY A 124 4.05 -9.22 -2.06
N ILE A 125 3.72 -8.80 -0.84
CA ILE A 125 4.06 -9.50 0.40
C ILE A 125 2.77 -9.88 1.12
N THR A 126 2.59 -11.16 1.41
CA THR A 126 1.43 -11.62 2.18
C THR A 126 1.73 -11.39 3.66
N LEU A 127 0.91 -10.57 4.33
CA LEU A 127 1.05 -10.27 5.76
C LEU A 127 0.44 -11.41 6.60
N THR A 128 1.19 -12.50 6.75
CA THR A 128 0.87 -13.56 7.71
C THR A 128 1.29 -13.16 9.13
N SER A 129 0.83 -13.89 10.16
CA SER A 129 1.23 -13.63 11.55
C SER A 129 2.76 -13.57 11.72
N ASP A 130 3.49 -14.51 11.12
CA ASP A 130 4.95 -14.52 11.19
C ASP A 130 5.61 -13.35 10.44
N VAL A 131 5.05 -12.99 9.28
CA VAL A 131 5.52 -11.81 8.55
C VAL A 131 5.27 -10.54 9.35
N CYS A 132 4.12 -10.40 10.02
CA CYS A 132 3.80 -9.24 10.85
C CYS A 132 4.72 -9.06 12.05
N LYS A 133 5.40 -10.12 12.53
CA LYS A 133 6.45 -9.99 13.56
C LYS A 133 7.66 -9.21 13.04
N ILE A 134 7.96 -9.33 11.75
CA ILE A 134 9.12 -8.70 11.09
C ILE A 134 8.72 -7.38 10.43
N LEU A 135 7.62 -7.40 9.67
CA LEU A 135 7.12 -6.29 8.87
C LEU A 135 5.77 -5.83 9.45
N HIS A 136 5.82 -4.79 10.28
CA HIS A 136 4.66 -4.10 10.85
C HIS A 136 4.87 -2.59 10.75
N PHE A 137 3.96 -1.80 11.31
CA PHE A 137 3.99 -0.34 11.18
C PHE A 137 5.33 0.28 11.59
N ASP A 138 5.86 -0.09 12.75
CA ASP A 138 7.08 0.51 13.31
C ASP A 138 8.32 0.14 12.50
N THR A 139 8.53 -1.15 12.21
CA THR A 139 9.66 -1.58 11.37
C THR A 139 9.57 -1.02 9.95
N PHE A 140 8.37 -0.91 9.37
CA PHE A 140 8.15 -0.25 8.08
C PHE A 140 8.53 1.24 8.14
N LYS A 141 8.12 1.95 9.19
CA LYS A 141 8.45 3.37 9.40
C LYS A 141 9.96 3.57 9.52
N GLU A 142 10.63 2.76 10.34
CA GLU A 142 12.09 2.80 10.51
C GLU A 142 12.82 2.57 9.18
N SER A 143 12.38 1.56 8.42
CA SER A 143 12.89 1.27 7.07
C SER A 143 12.76 2.48 6.14
N VAL A 144 11.60 3.12 6.08
CA VAL A 144 11.37 4.31 5.25
C VAL A 144 12.20 5.50 5.71
N LEU A 145 12.36 5.71 7.01
CA LEU A 145 13.17 6.80 7.56
C LEU A 145 14.66 6.60 7.28
N LYS A 146 15.19 5.37 7.41
CA LYS A 146 16.56 5.03 7.02
C LYS A 146 16.82 5.35 5.56
N TYR A 147 15.90 4.99 4.67
CA TYR A 147 15.98 5.33 3.25
C TYR A 147 15.98 6.85 3.01
N ALA A 148 15.06 7.57 3.66
CA ALA A 148 14.91 9.02 3.48
C ALA A 148 16.13 9.81 3.97
N ASN A 149 16.80 9.35 5.02
CA ASN A 149 17.98 9.97 5.58
C ASN A 149 19.29 9.58 4.87
N GLY A 150 19.23 8.83 3.76
CA GLY A 150 20.40 8.54 2.92
C GLY A 150 21.19 7.27 3.28
N GLY A 151 20.78 6.50 4.29
CA GLY A 151 21.68 5.52 4.92
C GLY A 151 22.78 6.23 5.71
N ASN A 152 23.59 5.50 6.49
CA ASN A 152 24.73 6.14 7.17
C ASN A 152 25.71 6.63 6.09
N GLU A 153 26.09 7.92 6.11
CA GLU A 153 27.08 8.49 5.18
C GLU A 153 28.46 7.81 5.32
N ASP A 154 28.67 7.03 6.39
CA ASP A 154 29.89 6.29 6.70
C ASP A 154 29.94 4.86 6.11
N GLU A 155 28.90 4.41 5.38
CA GLU A 155 28.85 3.06 4.78
C GLU A 155 29.26 3.09 3.28
N GLU A 156 30.21 2.22 2.90
CA GLU A 156 30.62 2.04 1.49
C GLU A 156 29.41 1.71 0.60
N GLU A 157 29.40 2.24 -0.63
CA GLU A 157 28.26 2.23 -1.57
C GLU A 157 27.62 0.83 -1.81
N TYR A 158 28.38 -0.23 -1.59
CA TYR A 158 27.99 -1.62 -1.81
C TYR A 158 27.35 -2.32 -0.59
N GLU A 159 27.42 -1.74 0.62
CA GLU A 159 26.85 -2.30 1.86
C GLU A 159 25.66 -1.52 2.44
N LEU A 160 25.28 -0.39 1.83
CA LEU A 160 24.21 0.49 2.34
C LEU A 160 22.88 -0.26 2.55
N ASP A 161 22.57 -0.61 3.80
CA ASP A 161 21.23 -1.04 4.22
C ASP A 161 20.31 0.18 4.18
N ARG A 162 19.78 0.48 2.98
CA ARG A 162 18.81 1.57 2.75
C ARG A 162 17.41 1.23 3.30
N GLY A 163 17.36 0.62 4.48
CA GLY A 163 16.14 0.19 5.16
C GLY A 163 15.52 -1.04 4.52
N GLU A 164 16.31 -2.02 4.07
CA GLU A 164 15.77 -3.24 3.50
C GLU A 164 15.21 -4.16 4.58
N ILE A 165 14.02 -4.71 4.35
CA ILE A 165 13.42 -5.70 5.24
C ILE A 165 13.37 -7.03 4.51
N MET A 166 14.19 -7.99 4.96
CA MET A 166 14.17 -9.36 4.48
C MET A 166 13.08 -10.15 5.21
N ILE A 167 12.24 -10.82 4.42
CA ILE A 167 11.13 -11.62 4.91
C ILE A 167 11.32 -13.05 4.42
N GLU A 168 11.49 -13.97 5.36
CA GLU A 168 11.65 -15.39 5.07
C GLU A 168 10.44 -16.17 5.57
N ASN A 169 9.65 -16.69 4.63
CA ASN A 169 8.60 -17.65 4.92
C ASN A 169 9.16 -19.06 4.74
N HIS A 170 9.33 -19.78 5.85
CA HIS A 170 9.93 -21.11 5.87
C HIS A 170 9.02 -22.19 5.25
N ASN A 171 7.71 -22.00 5.34
CA ASN A 171 6.70 -23.01 4.99
C ASN A 171 5.86 -22.55 3.80
N PHE A 172 6.50 -22.01 2.75
CA PHE A 172 5.79 -21.57 1.56
C PHE A 172 5.43 -22.78 0.67
N ILE A 173 4.14 -22.98 0.46
CA ILE A 173 3.62 -24.10 -0.33
C ILE A 173 3.81 -23.82 -1.82
N ARG A 174 4.51 -24.73 -2.51
CA ARG A 174 4.59 -24.77 -3.98
C ARG A 174 3.92 -26.03 -4.52
N ARG A 175 3.45 -25.92 -5.76
CA ARG A 175 2.94 -27.04 -6.55
C ARG A 175 3.84 -27.30 -7.74
N ASN A 176 4.09 -28.56 -8.04
CA ASN A 176 4.60 -29.00 -9.32
C ASN A 176 3.41 -29.56 -10.12
N VAL A 177 3.03 -28.84 -11.18
CA VAL A 177 1.86 -29.20 -11.99
C VAL A 177 2.10 -30.45 -12.83
N LYS A 178 3.35 -30.69 -13.25
CA LYS A 178 3.70 -31.87 -14.07
C LYS A 178 3.59 -33.15 -13.27
N ASP A 179 4.10 -33.11 -12.04
CA ASP A 179 4.19 -34.30 -11.18
C ASP A 179 2.99 -34.44 -10.22
N GLY A 180 2.11 -33.44 -10.17
CA GLY A 180 0.95 -33.44 -9.26
C GLY A 180 1.32 -33.31 -7.77
N ILE A 181 2.55 -32.87 -7.46
CA ILE A 181 3.09 -32.83 -6.10
C ILE A 181 2.93 -31.43 -5.48
N VAL A 182 2.63 -31.40 -4.19
CA VAL A 182 2.66 -30.19 -3.36
C VAL A 182 3.76 -30.35 -2.31
N TYR A 183 4.62 -29.35 -2.16
CA TYR A 183 5.73 -29.39 -1.22
C TYR A 183 5.99 -28.01 -0.61
N SER A 184 6.53 -28.00 0.60
CA SER A 184 6.95 -26.78 1.29
C SER A 184 8.37 -26.42 0.89
N THR A 185 8.61 -25.14 0.64
CA THR A 185 9.95 -24.59 0.41
C THR A 185 10.08 -23.25 1.13
N LYS A 186 11.31 -22.84 1.42
CA LYS A 186 11.58 -21.49 1.87
C LYS A 186 11.29 -20.49 0.74
N MET A 187 10.64 -19.39 1.06
CA MET A 187 10.46 -18.24 0.17
C MET A 187 11.04 -17.00 0.85
N ARG A 188 11.90 -16.30 0.12
CA ARG A 188 12.46 -15.00 0.54
C ARG A 188 11.84 -13.89 -0.29
N LYS A 189 11.43 -12.83 0.39
CA LYS A 189 11.01 -11.56 -0.21
C LYS A 189 11.75 -10.43 0.49
N ILE A 190 12.06 -9.38 -0.26
CA ILE A 190 12.70 -8.19 0.27
C ILE A 190 11.75 -7.03 0.03
N PHE A 191 11.45 -6.28 1.08
CA PHE A 191 10.84 -4.96 0.95
C PHE A 191 11.96 -3.92 0.95
N ARG A 192 11.97 -3.04 -0.04
CA ARG A 192 12.90 -1.91 -0.15
C ARG A 192 12.09 -0.63 -0.37
N PRO A 193 12.25 0.40 0.47
CA PRO A 193 11.66 1.70 0.22
C PRO A 193 12.19 2.29 -1.08
N ILE A 194 11.29 2.79 -1.93
CA ILE A 194 11.64 3.39 -3.21
C ILE A 194 10.66 4.54 -3.49
N ILE A 195 11.18 5.77 -3.53
CA ILE A 195 10.40 6.95 -3.95
C ILE A 195 10.83 7.36 -5.36
N GLN A 196 10.00 7.05 -6.35
CA GLN A 196 10.22 7.40 -7.75
C GLN A 196 9.50 8.68 -8.19
N LYS A 197 8.64 9.25 -7.34
CA LYS A 197 7.72 10.36 -7.70
C LYS A 197 7.95 11.61 -6.86
N GLY A 198 9.12 12.21 -7.02
CA GLY A 198 9.48 13.47 -6.37
C GLY A 198 10.83 13.39 -5.69
N ILE A 199 11.15 14.47 -4.96
CA ILE A 199 12.36 14.60 -4.13
C ILE A 199 11.91 14.62 -2.67
N ILE A 200 12.63 13.89 -1.82
CA ILE A 200 12.42 13.95 -0.38
C ILE A 200 13.06 15.25 0.11
N SER A 201 12.23 16.18 0.62
CA SER A 201 12.72 17.39 1.27
C SER A 201 13.31 17.07 2.64
N ASN A 202 14.12 17.99 3.18
CA ASN A 202 14.72 17.85 4.52
C ASN A 202 13.68 17.66 5.64
N ASN A 203 12.43 18.07 5.42
CA ASN A 203 11.32 17.89 6.35
C ASN A 203 10.55 16.58 6.11
N LEU A 204 11.13 15.63 5.37
CA LEU A 204 10.54 14.33 5.00
C LEU A 204 9.24 14.43 4.19
N LYS A 205 8.93 15.61 3.62
CA LYS A 205 7.85 15.78 2.66
C LYS A 205 8.32 15.42 1.27
N ILE A 206 7.47 14.74 0.51
CA ILE A 206 7.73 14.45 -0.90
C ILE A 206 7.31 15.69 -1.71
N VAL A 207 8.27 16.33 -2.37
CA VAL A 207 8.02 17.41 -3.33
C VAL A 207 7.96 16.79 -4.72
N HIS A 208 6.83 16.92 -5.41
CA HIS A 208 6.69 16.35 -6.75
C HIS A 208 7.60 17.06 -7.76
N PHE A 209 8.07 16.32 -8.77
CA PHE A 209 8.82 16.90 -9.87
C PHE A 209 8.01 18.02 -10.54
N GLY A 210 8.57 19.23 -10.59
CA GLY A 210 7.94 20.40 -11.20
C GLY A 210 7.25 21.38 -10.22
N GLN A 211 7.18 21.06 -8.94
CA GLN A 211 6.88 22.06 -7.89
C GLN A 211 8.21 22.71 -7.47
N LYS A 212 8.48 23.90 -7.99
CA LYS A 212 9.48 24.84 -7.45
C LYS A 212 8.79 25.81 -6.51
#